data_AF-A0A3R9QHR3-F1
#
_entry.id   AF-A0A3R9QHR3-F1
#
_cell.length_a   1.000
_cell.length_b   1.000
_cell.length_c   1.000
_cell.angle_alpha   90.00
_cell.angle_beta   90.00
_cell.angle_gamma   90.00
#
_symmetry.space_group_name_H-M   'P 1'
#
loop_
_entity.id
_entity.type
_entity.pdbx_description
1 polymer ?
#
loop_
_entity_poly.entity_id
_entity_poly.type
_entity_poly.pdbx_seq_one_letter_code
_entity_poly.pdbx_strand_id
1 'polypeptide(L)'
;MRSTKRLNEIRALPCVRCGYPHSQAAHSNSMKHGKCRSKKASDEFTVPLCHKCHFLFDTYQLGTRKESEELFDGWLEKTERMLKIENNSDCF
;
A
#
# COMPACT_ATOMS: atom_id res chain seq x y z
N MET A 1 0.26 1.33 14.22
CA MET A 1 -1.07 1.05 14.79
C MET A 1 -1.85 0.13 13.84
N ARG A 2 -2.75 -0.73 14.34
CA ARG A 2 -3.66 -1.51 13.49
C ARG A 2 -4.98 -0.77 13.30
N SER A 3 -5.54 -0.75 12.09
CA SER A 3 -6.81 -0.08 11.78
C SER A 3 -7.56 -0.82 10.67
N THR A 4 -8.62 -1.54 11.04
CA THR A 4 -9.49 -2.23 10.07
C THR A 4 -10.15 -1.25 9.10
N LYS A 5 -10.55 -0.07 9.57
CA LYS A 5 -11.14 1.00 8.74
C LYS A 5 -10.20 1.37 7.60
N ARG A 6 -8.96 1.75 7.92
CA ARG A 6 -7.95 2.11 6.93
C ARG A 6 -7.66 0.99 5.93
N LEU A 7 -7.55 -0.25 6.41
CA LEU A 7 -7.31 -1.39 5.53
C LEU A 7 -8.48 -1.64 4.56
N ASN A 8 -9.71 -1.33 4.96
CA ASN A 8 -10.87 -1.45 4.09
C ASN A 8 -10.89 -0.34 3.03
N GLU A 9 -10.61 0.91 3.42
CA GLU A 9 -10.48 2.04 2.49
C GLU A 9 -9.40 1.75 1.44
N ILE A 10 -8.23 1.25 1.86
CA ILE A 10 -7.17 0.87 0.93
C ILE A 10 -7.62 -0.24 -0.03
N ARG A 11 -8.35 -1.26 0.43
CA ARG A 11 -8.84 -2.34 -0.47
C ARG A 11 -9.88 -1.86 -1.48
N ALA A 12 -10.56 -0.75 -1.22
CA ALA A 12 -11.52 -0.16 -2.14
C ALA A 12 -10.83 0.58 -3.29
N LEU A 13 -9.60 1.06 -3.08
CA LEU A 13 -8.82 1.74 -4.10
C LEU A 13 -8.29 0.79 -5.19
N PRO A 14 -8.14 1.25 -6.44
CA PRO A 14 -7.49 0.48 -7.49
C PRO A 14 -6.00 0.31 -7.20
N CYS A 15 -5.38 -0.68 -7.86
CA CYS A 15 -3.94 -0.93 -7.76
C CYS A 15 -3.14 0.32 -8.12
N VAL A 16 -2.38 0.88 -7.17
CA VAL A 16 -1.61 2.12 -7.35
C VAL A 16 -0.50 2.01 -8.41
N ARG A 17 -0.08 0.78 -8.73
CA ARG A 17 0.95 0.51 -9.76
C ARG A 17 0.36 0.38 -11.17
N CYS A 18 -0.74 -0.36 -11.34
CA CYS A 18 -1.21 -0.76 -12.67
C CYS A 18 -2.69 -0.43 -12.95
N GLY A 19 -3.41 0.18 -12.01
CA GLY A 19 -4.80 0.61 -12.17
C GLY A 19 -5.86 -0.50 -12.11
N TYR A 20 -5.48 -1.76 -11.87
CA TYR A 20 -6.45 -2.86 -11.77
C TYR A 20 -7.43 -2.60 -10.62
N PRO A 21 -8.76 -2.73 -10.83
CA PRO A 21 -9.78 -2.21 -9.91
C PRO A 21 -9.83 -2.93 -8.57
N HIS A 22 -9.45 -4.22 -8.49
CA HIS A 22 -9.49 -4.96 -7.23
C HIS A 22 -8.09 -5.07 -6.61
N SER A 23 -7.91 -4.45 -5.45
CA SER A 23 -6.62 -4.44 -4.75
C SER A 23 -6.66 -5.20 -3.43
N GLN A 24 -5.47 -5.50 -2.92
CA GLN A 24 -5.22 -5.97 -1.58
C GLN A 24 -4.44 -4.87 -0.84
N ALA A 25 -4.63 -4.83 0.48
CA ALA A 25 -3.83 -4.00 1.37
C ALA A 25 -2.41 -4.60 1.52
N ALA A 26 -1.44 -4.03 0.81
CA ALA A 26 -0.04 -4.44 0.80
C ALA A 26 0.78 -3.63 1.79
N HIS A 27 1.31 -4.29 2.83
CA HIS A 27 2.12 -3.65 3.87
C HIS A 27 3.56 -3.41 3.38
N SER A 28 4.21 -2.37 3.89
CA SER A 28 5.64 -2.14 3.62
C SER A 28 6.51 -3.35 3.96
N ASN A 29 7.55 -3.54 3.13
CA ASN A 29 8.60 -4.53 3.34
C ASN A 29 9.79 -4.01 4.17
N SER A 30 9.79 -2.73 4.57
CA SER A 30 10.90 -2.12 5.30
C SER A 30 10.78 -2.29 6.82
N MET A 31 11.90 -2.59 7.49
CA MET A 31 11.99 -2.64 8.96
C MET A 31 11.71 -1.27 9.58
N LYS A 32 12.01 -0.17 8.86
CA LYS A 32 11.77 1.22 9.30
C LYS A 32 10.28 1.48 9.59
N HIS A 33 9.38 0.71 8.98
CA HIS A 33 7.93 0.79 9.15
C HIS A 33 7.38 -0.18 10.21
N GLY A 34 8.26 -0.77 11.02
CA GLY A 34 7.90 -1.70 12.09
C GLY A 34 7.64 -3.13 11.64
N LYS A 35 8.12 -3.52 10.45
CA LYS A 35 8.09 -4.92 9.99
C LYS A 35 9.09 -5.75 10.80
N CYS A 36 8.64 -6.91 11.27
CA CYS A 36 9.49 -7.93 11.90
C CYS A 36 9.18 -9.30 11.30
N ARG A 37 9.99 -10.32 11.60
CA ARG A 37 9.87 -11.69 11.02
C ARG A 37 8.46 -12.28 11.13
N SER A 38 7.74 -12.01 12.21
CA SER A 38 6.38 -12.52 12.46
C SER A 38 5.32 -11.40 12.56
N LYS A 39 5.67 -10.16 12.19
CA LYS A 39 4.80 -8.99 12.34
C LYS A 39 4.83 -8.15 11.07
N LYS A 40 3.64 -7.90 10.51
CA LYS A 40 3.48 -6.95 9.41
C LYS A 40 3.80 -5.53 9.88
N ALA A 41 4.24 -4.67 8.96
CA ALA A 41 4.41 -3.25 9.22
C ALA A 41 3.12 -2.60 9.76
N SER A 42 3.24 -1.38 10.30
CA SER A 42 2.09 -0.58 10.72
C SER A 42 1.10 -0.38 9.56
N ASP A 43 -0.21 -0.35 9.86
CA ASP A 43 -1.22 -0.19 8.81
C ASP A 43 -1.16 1.19 8.13
N GLU A 44 -0.50 2.18 8.75
CA GLU A 44 -0.19 3.47 8.13
C GLU A 44 0.73 3.33 6.90
N PHE A 45 1.57 2.28 6.85
CA PHE A 45 2.45 1.98 5.73
C PHE A 45 1.88 0.84 4.89
N THR A 46 0.75 1.13 4.23
CA THR A 46 0.01 0.17 3.41
C THR A 46 -0.45 0.83 2.12
N VAL A 47 -0.38 0.12 1.00
CA VAL A 47 -0.78 0.61 -0.33
C VAL A 47 -1.72 -0.39 -1.03
N PRO A 48 -2.57 0.04 -1.97
CA PRO A 48 -3.44 -0.85 -2.73
C PRO A 48 -2.68 -1.47 -3.89
N LEU A 49 -2.46 -2.80 -3.86
CA LEU A 49 -1.87 -3.55 -4.98
C LEU A 49 -2.74 -4.73 -5.38
N CYS A 50 -2.90 -4.95 -6.68
CA CYS A 50 -3.52 -6.19 -7.16
C CYS A 50 -2.65 -7.40 -6.83
N HIS A 51 -3.23 -8.60 -6.78
CA HIS A 51 -2.52 -9.83 -6.42
C HIS A 51 -1.18 -10.02 -7.15
N LYS A 52 -1.14 -9.76 -8.47
CA LYS A 52 0.09 -9.87 -9.27
C LYS A 52 1.15 -8.83 -8.85
N CYS A 53 0.78 -7.56 -8.73
CA CYS A 53 1.73 -6.52 -8.34
C CYS A 53 2.20 -6.67 -6.90
N HIS A 54 1.30 -7.09 -6.01
CA HIS A 54 1.60 -7.37 -4.61
C HIS A 54 2.64 -8.48 -4.48
N PHE A 55 2.46 -9.60 -5.19
CA PHE A 55 3.43 -10.68 -5.23
C PHE A 55 4.81 -10.22 -5.73
N LEU A 56 4.86 -9.47 -6.85
CA LEU A 56 6.12 -8.98 -7.40
C LEU A 56 6.85 -8.03 -6.42
N PHE A 57 6.10 -7.22 -5.70
CA PHE A 57 6.64 -6.32 -4.67
C PHE A 57 7.20 -7.09 -3.47
N ASP A 58 6.44 -8.04 -2.93
CA ASP A 58 6.84 -8.84 -1.76
C ASP A 58 8.04 -9.75 -2.01
N THR A 59 8.22 -10.17 -3.27
CA THR A 59 9.33 -11.02 -3.69
C THR A 59 10.51 -10.22 -4.27
N TYR A 60 10.48 -8.87 -4.20
CA TYR A 60 11.50 -7.98 -4.75
C TYR A 60 11.81 -8.23 -6.23
N GLN A 61 10.80 -8.58 -7.03
CA GLN A 61 10.95 -8.80 -8.49
C GLN A 61 10.80 -7.51 -9.31
N LEU A 62 10.57 -6.37 -8.66
CA LEU A 62 10.42 -5.07 -9.31
C LEU A 62 11.71 -4.23 -9.29
N GLY A 63 12.78 -4.74 -8.68
CA GLY A 63 14.07 -4.07 -8.54
C GLY A 63 14.84 -4.53 -7.31
N THR A 64 15.93 -3.83 -7.00
CA THR A 64 16.69 -4.00 -5.76
C THR A 64 15.86 -3.64 -4.53
N ARG A 65 16.33 -4.00 -3.34
CA ARG A 65 15.66 -3.61 -2.08
C ARG A 65 15.50 -2.10 -1.95
N LYS A 66 16.52 -1.32 -2.35
CA LYS A 66 16.49 0.13 -2.30
C LYS A 66 15.46 0.71 -3.25
N GLU A 67 15.46 0.25 -4.51
CA GLU A 67 14.46 0.68 -5.51
C GLU A 67 13.05 0.29 -5.08
N SER A 68 12.88 -0.87 -4.44
CA SER A 68 11.59 -1.30 -3.88
C SER A 68 11.09 -0.36 -2.77
N GLU A 69 11.98 0.15 -1.92
CA GLU A 69 11.62 1.17 -0.91
C GLU A 69 11.23 2.50 -1.56
N GLU A 70 11.98 2.96 -2.57
CA GLU A 70 11.68 4.21 -3.30
C GLU A 70 10.34 4.11 -4.06
N LEU A 71 10.07 2.97 -4.71
CA LEU A 71 8.78 2.69 -5.35
C LEU A 71 7.64 2.72 -4.33
N PHE A 72 7.84 2.08 -3.16
CA PHE A 72 6.84 2.04 -2.11
C PHE A 72 6.54 3.44 -1.55
N ASP A 73 7.56 4.26 -1.30
CA ASP A 73 7.39 5.61 -0.77
C ASP A 73 6.56 6.48 -1.74
N GLY A 74 6.81 6.39 -3.05
CA GLY A 74 6.00 7.06 -4.07
C GLY A 74 4.56 6.52 -4.18
N TRP A 75 4.35 5.22 -4.00
CA TRP A 75 2.99 4.63 -3.95
C TRP A 75 2.23 5.02 -2.70
N LEU A 76 2.90 5.12 -1.57
CA LEU A 76 2.30 5.54 -0.31
C LEU A 76 1.79 6.97 -0.41
N GLU A 77 2.60 7.88 -0.96
CA GLU A 77 2.18 9.27 -1.19
C GLU A 77 0.93 9.34 -2.08
N LYS A 78 0.89 8.58 -3.17
CA LYS A 78 -0.29 8.51 -4.06
C LYS A 78 -1.52 7.97 -3.33
N THR A 79 -1.35 6.94 -2.51
CA THR A 79 -2.42 6.32 -1.73
C THR A 79 -3.01 7.34 -0.74
N GLU A 80 -2.17 8.07 -0.01
CA GLU A 80 -2.64 9.12 0.92
C GLU A 80 -3.42 10.23 0.21
N ARG A 81 -3.00 10.61 -1.01
CA ARG A 81 -3.74 11.59 -1.81
C ARG A 81 -5.11 11.05 -2.24
N MET A 82 -5.19 9.79 -2.68
CA MET A 82 -6.45 9.15 -3.05
C MET A 82 -7.42 9.09 -1.85
N LEU A 83 -6.95 8.66 -0.68
CA LEU A 83 -7.75 8.61 0.55
C LEU A 83 -8.27 10.00 0.95
N LYS A 84 -7.46 11.05 0.83
CA LYS A 84 -7.90 12.43 1.12
C LYS A 84 -9.00 12.92 0.18
N ILE A 85 -8.94 12.51 -1.09
CA ILE A 85 -9.97 12.87 -2.07
C ILE A 85 -11.28 12.17 -1.75
N GLU A 86 -11.25 10.85 -1.49
CA GLU A 86 -12.45 10.07 -1.17
C GLU A 86 -13.19 10.61 0.05
N ASN A 87 -12.45 10.93 1.13
CA ASN A 87 -13.03 11.52 2.34
C ASN A 87 -13.65 12.93 2.11
N ASN A 88 -13.28 13.63 1.03
CA ASN A 88 -13.82 14.95 0.70
C ASN A 88 -14.93 14.88 -0.36
N SER A 89 -15.04 13.78 -1.11
CA SER A 89 -16.12 13.57 -2.07
C SER A 89 -17.46 13.19 -1.43
N ASP A 90 -17.48 12.90 -0.13
CA ASP A 90 -18.71 12.67 0.65
C ASP A 90 -19.49 13.97 0.99
N CYS A 91 -19.17 15.09 0.33
CA CYS A 91 -19.72 16.43 0.64
C CYS A 91 -20.71 17.01 -0.40
N PHE A 92 -21.20 16.25 -1.38
CA PHE A 92 -22.12 16.77 -2.42
C PHE A 92 -23.37 15.92 -2.61
#